data_AF-A0A8I3AEC0-F1
#
_entry.id   AF-A0A8I3AEC0-F1
#
_cell.length_a   1.000
_cell.length_b   1.000
_cell.length_c   1.000
_cell.angle_alpha   90.00
_cell.angle_beta   90.00
_cell.angle_gamma   90.00
#
_symmetry.space_group_name_H-M   'P 1'
#
loop_
_entity.id
_entity.type
_entity.pdbx_description
1 polymer ?
#
loop_
_entity_poly.entity_id
_entity_poly.type
_entity_poly.pdbx_seq_one_letter_code
_entity_poly.pdbx_strand_id
1 'polypeptide(L)'
;MTAFIFQPFYVKSTRSLLMTSSTSRSQAANLDDVLVKLHTLVAESAASSIPRSPTLEQRGRVVNFQKADDVRRRVQKDKRSTTKKSRSTKDWD
;
A
#
# COMPACT_ATOMS: atom_id res chain seq x y z
N MET A 1 -5.30 -10.87 7.83
CA MET A 1 -6.33 -11.71 7.18
C MET A 1 -6.61 -11.11 5.81
N THR A 2 -5.94 -11.60 4.79
CA THR A 2 -6.20 -11.20 3.40
C THR A 2 -7.55 -11.78 3.02
N ALA A 3 -8.55 -10.92 2.76
CA ALA A 3 -9.80 -11.36 2.20
C ALA A 3 -9.48 -12.09 0.89
N PHE A 4 -9.79 -13.38 0.82
CA PHE A 4 -9.78 -14.10 -0.44
C PHE A 4 -10.90 -13.44 -1.26
N ILE A 5 -10.53 -12.51 -2.14
CA ILE A 5 -11.48 -11.87 -3.03
C ILE A 5 -12.12 -13.01 -3.82
N PHE A 6 -13.40 -13.24 -3.60
CA PHE A 6 -14.17 -14.22 -4.35
C PHE A 6 -14.25 -13.68 -5.77
N GLN A 7 -13.29 -14.03 -6.61
CA GLN A 7 -13.25 -13.61 -8.01
C GLN A 7 -14.31 -14.44 -8.75
N PRO A 8 -15.45 -13.84 -9.17
CA PRO A 8 -16.60 -14.59 -9.68
C PRO A 8 -16.29 -15.39 -10.95
N PHE A 9 -15.24 -15.01 -11.66
CA PHE A 9 -14.75 -15.62 -12.89
C PHE A 9 -13.68 -16.71 -12.66
N TYR A 10 -13.17 -16.90 -11.43
CA TYR A 10 -12.14 -17.92 -11.18
C TYR A 10 -12.75 -19.29 -10.86
N VAL A 11 -12.43 -20.29 -11.69
CA VAL A 11 -12.86 -21.67 -11.52
C VAL A 11 -11.74 -22.48 -10.86
N LYS A 12 -11.91 -22.80 -9.58
CA LYS A 12 -10.88 -23.47 -8.77
C LYS A 12 -10.54 -24.89 -9.26
N SER A 13 -11.52 -25.65 -9.75
CA SER A 13 -11.34 -27.05 -10.15
C SER A 13 -10.36 -27.21 -11.33
N THR A 14 -10.45 -26.32 -12.31
CA THR A 14 -9.64 -26.31 -13.53
C THR A 14 -8.53 -25.27 -13.51
N ARG A 15 -8.47 -24.43 -12.46
CA ARG A 15 -7.60 -23.25 -12.37
C ARG A 15 -7.71 -22.34 -13.60
N SER A 16 -8.93 -22.18 -14.12
CA SER A 16 -9.20 -21.38 -15.32
C SER A 16 -10.06 -20.15 -15.00
N LEU A 17 -10.05 -19.17 -15.91
CA LEU A 17 -10.97 -18.04 -15.89
C LEU A 17 -12.15 -18.35 -16.82
N LEU A 18 -13.36 -18.28 -16.29
CA LEU A 18 -14.60 -18.41 -17.06
C LEU A 18 -15.23 -17.02 -17.20
N MET A 19 -15.27 -16.52 -18.44
CA MET A 19 -15.85 -15.22 -18.77
C MET A 19 -16.78 -15.37 -19.98
N THR A 20 -17.94 -14.72 -19.90
CA THR A 20 -18.98 -14.82 -20.93
C THR A 20 -19.58 -13.45 -21.21
N SER A 21 -20.02 -13.21 -22.45
CA SER A 21 -20.82 -12.05 -22.81
C SER A 21 -21.97 -12.43 -23.74
N SER A 22 -23.11 -11.78 -23.51
CA SER A 22 -24.34 -11.91 -24.29
C SER A 22 -25.01 -10.54 -24.50
N THR A 23 -24.20 -9.48 -24.61
CA THR A 23 -24.66 -8.09 -24.74
C THR A 23 -25.19 -7.79 -26.15
N SER A 24 -24.67 -8.50 -27.16
CA SER A 24 -25.08 -8.39 -28.56
C SER A 24 -25.63 -9.70 -29.09
N ARG A 25 -26.38 -9.63 -30.19
CA ARG A 25 -26.79 -10.81 -30.97
C ARG A 25 -25.64 -11.36 -31.82
N SER A 26 -24.62 -10.54 -32.12
CA SER A 26 -23.46 -10.96 -32.90
C SER A 26 -22.42 -11.66 -32.02
N GLN A 27 -22.00 -12.85 -32.43
CA GLN A 27 -20.95 -13.60 -31.73
C GLN A 27 -19.62 -12.86 -31.72
N ALA A 28 -19.25 -12.21 -32.83
CA ALA A 28 -18.02 -11.43 -32.92
C ALA A 28 -18.01 -10.28 -31.91
N ALA A 29 -19.12 -9.53 -31.81
CA ALA A 29 -19.24 -8.45 -30.84
C ALA A 29 -19.19 -8.94 -29.38
N ASN A 30 -19.76 -10.12 -29.10
CA ASN A 30 -19.67 -10.73 -27.76
C ASN A 30 -18.24 -11.19 -27.44
N LEU A 31 -17.49 -11.68 -28.44
CA LEU A 31 -16.08 -12.06 -28.26
C LEU A 31 -15.22 -10.84 -27.93
N ASP A 32 -15.38 -9.75 -28.68
CA ASP A 32 -14.65 -8.50 -28.41
C ASP A 32 -14.95 -7.96 -27.01
N ASP A 33 -16.21 -7.99 -26.59
CA ASP A 33 -16.61 -7.56 -25.24
C ASP A 33 -15.99 -8.43 -24.14
N VAL A 34 -15.89 -9.76 -24.32
CA VAL A 34 -15.18 -10.63 -23.36
C VAL A 34 -13.69 -10.29 -23.30
N LEU A 35 -13.05 -10.00 -24.43
CA LEU A 35 -11.65 -9.62 -24.47
C LEU A 35 -11.39 -8.28 -23.76
N VAL A 36 -12.27 -7.29 -23.95
CA VAL A 36 -12.19 -6.00 -23.22
C VAL A 36 -12.35 -6.23 -21.72
N LYS A 37 -13.33 -7.03 -21.29
CA LYS A 37 -13.52 -7.37 -19.87
C LYS A 37 -12.30 -8.07 -19.27
N LEU A 38 -11.71 -9.01 -20.01
CA LEU A 38 -10.49 -9.71 -19.57
C LEU A 38 -9.33 -8.74 -19.40
N HIS A 39 -9.13 -7.84 -20.37
CA HIS A 39 -8.09 -6.82 -20.30
C HIS A 39 -8.27 -5.92 -19.06
N THR A 40 -9.48 -5.42 -18.81
CA THR A 40 -9.79 -4.60 -17.63
C THR A 40 -9.48 -5.34 -16.34
N LEU A 41 -9.90 -6.61 -16.23
CA LEU A 41 -9.62 -7.43 -15.06
C LEU A 41 -8.11 -7.57 -14.78
N VAL A 42 -7.33 -7.84 -15.82
CA VAL A 42 -5.87 -7.96 -15.70
C VAL A 42 -5.25 -6.63 -15.28
N ALA A 43 -5.67 -5.52 -15.89
CA ALA A 43 -5.18 -4.18 -15.58
C ALA A 43 -5.49 -3.75 -14.13
N GLU A 44 -6.71 -3.97 -13.65
CA GLU A 44 -7.11 -3.68 -12.28
C GLU A 44 -6.37 -4.55 -11.27
N SER A 45 -6.22 -5.85 -11.55
CA SER A 45 -5.48 -6.77 -10.71
C SER A 45 -4.01 -6.37 -10.60
N ALA A 46 -3.37 -6.02 -11.72
CA ALA A 46 -2.01 -5.50 -11.73
C ALA A 46 -1.90 -4.17 -10.97
N ALA A 47 -2.84 -3.24 -11.16
CA ALA A 47 -2.86 -1.95 -10.48
C ALA A 47 -3.05 -2.07 -8.95
N SER A 48 -3.72 -3.13 -8.48
CA SER A 48 -3.86 -3.42 -7.04
C SER A 48 -2.57 -4.02 -6.44
N SER A 49 -1.82 -4.78 -7.23
CA SER A 49 -0.56 -5.40 -6.82
C SER A 49 0.61 -4.41 -6.81
N ILE A 50 0.59 -3.45 -7.75
CA ILE A 50 1.63 -2.44 -7.88
C ILE A 50 1.39 -1.34 -6.83
N PRO A 51 2.30 -1.16 -5.84
CA PRO A 51 2.15 -0.09 -4.86
C PRO A 51 2.18 1.27 -5.56
N ARG A 52 1.12 2.06 -5.36
CA ARG A 52 1.04 3.41 -5.92
C ARG A 52 2.03 4.33 -5.23
N SER A 53 2.55 5.29 -5.99
CA SER A 53 3.28 6.41 -5.43
C SER A 53 2.43 7.16 -4.39
N PRO A 54 3.01 7.60 -3.27
CA PRO A 54 2.27 8.30 -2.23
C PRO A 54 1.70 9.63 -2.75
N THR A 55 0.47 9.95 -2.32
CA THR A 55 -0.19 11.21 -2.67
C THR A 55 0.56 12.41 -2.10
N LEU A 56 0.32 13.61 -2.64
CA LEU A 56 0.96 14.84 -2.16
C LEU A 56 0.71 15.07 -0.66
N GLU A 57 -0.51 14.79 -0.20
CA GLU A 57 -0.85 14.87 1.23
C GLU A 57 -0.08 13.85 2.08
N GLN A 58 0.05 12.60 1.61
CA GLN A 58 0.81 11.57 2.30
C GLN A 58 2.30 11.94 2.40
N ARG A 59 2.87 12.54 1.34
CA ARG A 59 4.25 13.07 1.35
C ARG A 59 4.41 14.17 2.41
N GLY A 60 3.46 15.11 2.48
CA GLY A 60 3.46 16.16 3.51
C GLY A 60 3.41 15.60 4.92
N ARG A 61 2.59 14.56 5.16
CA ARG A 61 2.53 13.87 6.46
C ARG A 61 3.86 13.21 6.82
N VAL A 62 4.52 12.54 5.86
CA VAL A 62 5.84 11.93 6.07
C VAL A 62 6.88 12.97 6.50
N VAL A 63 6.91 14.15 5.86
CA VAL A 63 7.80 15.25 6.25
C VAL A 63 7.51 15.72 7.68
N ASN A 64 6.25 15.84 8.06
CA ASN A 64 5.87 16.22 9.42
C ASN A 64 6.27 15.16 10.45
N PHE A 65 6.15 13.86 10.12
CA PHE A 65 6.61 12.78 10.99
C PHE A 65 8.13 12.79 11.17
N GLN A 66 8.89 13.06 10.11
CA GLN A 66 10.35 13.21 10.19
C GLN A 66 10.74 14.35 11.13
N LYS A 67 10.12 15.53 10.96
CA LYS A 67 10.34 16.68 11.85
C LYS A 67 10.01 16.36 13.31
N ALA A 68 8.89 15.69 13.56
CA ALA A 68 8.49 15.31 14.91
C ALA A 68 9.48 14.32 15.55
N ASP A 69 9.98 13.35 14.77
CA ASP A 69 11.00 12.40 15.25
C ASP A 69 12.34 13.09 15.56
N ASP A 70 12.76 14.03 14.71
CA ASP A 70 13.97 14.83 14.93
C ASP A 70 13.93 15.61 16.24
N VAL A 71 12.82 16.29 16.50
CA VAL A 71 12.59 17.03 17.74
C VAL A 71 12.61 16.08 18.94
N ARG A 72 11.90 14.95 18.86
CA ARG A 72 11.88 13.94 19.92
C ARG A 72 13.27 13.44 20.25
N ARG A 73 14.07 13.13 19.22
CA ARG A 73 15.45 12.64 19.35
C ARG A 73 16.35 13.68 20.02
N ARG A 74 16.23 14.96 19.63
CA ARG A 74 16.98 16.07 20.23
C ARG A 74 16.67 16.21 21.72
N VAL A 75 15.39 16.30 22.07
CA VAL A 75 14.94 16.43 23.47
C VAL A 75 15.44 15.25 24.31
N GLN A 76 15.37 14.03 23.79
CA GLN A 76 15.87 12.85 24.49
C GLN A 76 17.39 12.90 24.69
N LYS A 77 18.15 13.34 23.67
CA LYS A 77 19.60 13.52 23.74
C LYS A 77 19.97 14.56 24.79
N ASP A 78 19.29 15.70 24.81
CA ASP A 78 19.53 16.79 25.75
C ASP A 78 19.20 16.35 27.18
N LYS A 79 18.07 15.68 27.40
CA LYS A 79 17.71 15.11 28.71
C LYS A 79 18.76 14.11 29.22
N ARG A 80 19.29 13.25 28.32
CA ARG A 80 20.35 12.30 28.70
C ARG A 80 21.67 13.01 29.00
N SER A 81 22.01 14.06 28.24
CA SER A 81 23.24 14.81 28.46
C SER A 81 23.21 15.57 29.80
N THR A 82 22.09 16.20 30.14
CA THR A 82 21.92 16.89 31.43
C THR A 82 21.99 15.90 32.60
N THR A 83 21.33 14.75 32.48
CA THR A 83 21.38 13.67 33.49
C THR A 83 22.80 13.12 33.68
N LYS A 84 23.60 13.03 32.60
CA LYS A 84 25.01 12.60 32.70
C LYS A 84 25.88 13.68 33.36
N LYS A 85 25.69 14.95 32.99
CA LYS A 85 26.41 16.07 33.60
C LYS A 85 26.16 16.13 35.10
N SER A 86 24.90 16.04 35.54
CA SER A 86 24.56 16.07 36.97
C SER A 86 25.15 14.90 37.78
N ARG A 87 25.40 13.75 37.14
CA ARG A 87 26.11 12.62 37.78
C ARG A 87 27.61 12.84 37.90
N SER A 88 28.20 13.63 37.01
CA SER A 88 29.64 13.90 36.98
C SER A 88 30.06 15.01 37.92
N THR A 89 29.15 15.91 38.32
CA THR A 89 29.45 17.03 39.24
C THR A 89 29.54 16.62 40.72
N LYS A 90 29.59 15.32 41.03
CA LYS A 90 29.96 14.87 42.38
C LYS A 90 31.47 15.01 42.49
N ASP A 91 31.87 16.18 42.95
CA ASP A 91 33.23 16.50 43.39
C ASP A 91 33.65 15.40 44.39
N TRP A 92 34.73 14.71 44.07
CA TRP A 92 35.43 13.82 45.00
C TRP A 92 36.66 14.59 45.48
N ASP A 93 36.43 15.60 46.31
CA ASP A 93 37.40 16.11 47.28
C ASP A 93 37.22 15.37 48.60
#